data_AF-A0A379Y261-F1
#
_entry.id   AF-A0A379Y261-F1
#
_cell.length_a   1.000
_cell.length_b   1.000
_cell.length_c   1.000
_cell.angle_alpha   90.00
_cell.angle_beta   90.00
_cell.angle_gamma   90.00
#
_symmetry.space_group_name_H-M   'P 1'
#
loop_
_entity.id
_entity.type
_entity.pdbx_description
1 polymer ?
#
loop_
_entity_poly.entity_id
_entity_poly.type
_entity_poly.pdbx_seq_one_letter_code
_entity_poly.pdbx_strand_id
1 'polypeptide(L)'
;MRTEIEQALSRLPQVEGTGGDVQPSHELVRVLNLCDKLAQKRADKFISSELFVLAVLEDRGSLTDLLKAAGATADKISKAIEQMRGGDSVEDQGAEDQRQALKKYTIDLTERAEQGKLDPVIGRDEEIRRTIQVLQRRTKKQPGADR
;
A
#
# COMPACT_ATOMS: atom_id res chain seq x y z
N MET A 1 1.81 -8.32 17.58
CA MET A 1 1.53 -6.94 17.13
C MET A 1 0.11 -6.44 17.43
N ARG A 2 -0.98 -6.96 16.83
CA ARG A 2 -2.34 -6.41 17.09
C ARG A 2 -2.71 -6.39 18.58
N THR A 3 -2.47 -7.50 19.26
CA THR A 3 -2.70 -7.63 20.71
C THR A 3 -1.84 -6.68 21.54
N GLU A 4 -0.59 -6.42 21.14
CA GLU A 4 0.29 -5.48 21.86
C GLU A 4 -0.17 -4.02 21.70
N ILE A 5 -0.68 -3.66 20.53
CA ILE A 5 -1.27 -2.33 20.29
C ILE A 5 -2.54 -2.17 21.13
N GLU A 6 -3.43 -3.17 21.14
CA GLU A 6 -4.63 -3.15 21.97
C GLU A 6 -4.28 -3.01 23.47
N GLN A 7 -3.24 -3.70 23.94
CA GLN A 7 -2.73 -3.56 25.31
C GLN A 7 -2.11 -2.18 25.59
N ALA A 8 -1.41 -1.59 24.63
CA ALA A 8 -0.85 -0.25 24.78
C ALA A 8 -1.99 0.79 24.86
N LEU A 9 -3.03 0.65 24.04
CA LEU A 9 -4.21 1.50 24.07
C LEU A 9 -4.98 1.36 25.39
N SER A 10 -5.13 0.14 25.92
CA SER A 10 -5.84 -0.09 27.18
C SER A 10 -5.13 0.50 28.41
N ARG A 11 -3.83 0.79 28.29
CA ARG A 11 -3.04 1.46 29.35
C ARG A 11 -3.22 2.97 29.36
N LEU A 12 -3.76 3.56 28.30
CA LEU A 12 -3.98 4.99 28.25
C LEU A 12 -5.08 5.40 29.24
N PRO A 13 -4.93 6.55 29.93
CA PRO A 13 -5.97 7.07 30.81
C PRO A 13 -7.29 7.23 30.05
N GLN A 14 -8.37 6.70 30.62
CA GLN A 14 -9.72 6.89 30.10
C GLN A 14 -10.41 8.00 30.87
N VAL A 15 -11.10 8.88 30.16
CA VAL A 15 -11.87 9.98 30.73
C VAL A 15 -13.34 9.76 30.40
N GLU A 16 -14.19 9.67 31.43
CA GLU A 16 -15.65 9.56 31.29
C GLU A 16 -16.29 10.90 31.71
N GLY A 17 -17.17 11.48 30.88
CA GLY A 17 -17.82 12.78 31.14
C GLY A 17 -18.28 13.54 29.88
N THR A 18 -18.71 14.79 30.03
CA THR A 18 -19.08 15.66 28.90
C THR A 18 -17.87 15.92 28.03
N GLY A 19 -17.89 15.35 26.82
CA GLY A 19 -16.79 15.35 25.87
C GLY A 19 -16.22 16.75 25.63
N GLY A 20 -15.01 16.97 26.13
CA GLY A 20 -14.15 18.02 25.62
C GLY A 20 -13.79 17.73 24.16
N ASP A 21 -13.42 18.78 23.43
CA ASP A 21 -13.02 18.65 22.04
C ASP A 21 -11.74 17.78 21.95
N VAL A 22 -11.75 16.74 21.11
CA VAL A 22 -10.61 15.82 20.99
C VAL A 22 -9.53 16.50 20.17
N GLN A 23 -8.47 16.94 20.85
CA GLN A 23 -7.34 17.59 20.22
C GLN A 23 -6.22 16.59 19.91
N PRO A 24 -5.55 16.72 18.76
CA PRO A 24 -4.39 15.89 18.44
C PRO A 24 -3.26 16.18 19.45
N SER A 25 -2.60 15.11 19.90
CA SER A 25 -1.45 15.25 20.78
C SER A 25 -0.28 15.90 20.03
N HIS A 26 0.65 16.52 20.77
CA HIS A 26 1.88 17.05 20.18
C HIS A 26 2.69 15.98 19.42
N GLU A 27 2.62 14.73 19.86
CA GLU A 27 3.26 13.59 19.19
C GLU A 27 2.60 13.32 17.83
N LEU A 28 1.27 13.25 17.78
CA LEU A 28 0.54 13.06 16.52
C LEU A 28 0.84 14.19 15.52
N VAL A 29 0.86 15.45 15.99
CA VAL A 29 1.20 16.59 15.12
C VAL A 29 2.62 16.49 14.56
N ARG A 30 3.60 16.03 15.36
CA ARG A 30 4.97 15.81 14.86
C ARG A 30 5.01 14.73 13.79
N VAL A 31 4.32 13.61 14.00
CA VAL A 31 4.25 12.52 13.01
C VAL A 31 3.62 13.01 11.71
N LEU A 32 2.51 13.75 11.78
CA LEU A 32 1.86 14.32 10.57
C LEU A 32 2.79 15.28 9.81
N ASN A 33 3.58 16.09 10.51
CA ASN A 33 4.58 16.95 9.88
C ASN A 33 5.72 16.15 9.24
N LEU A 34 6.09 14.99 9.80
CA LEU A 34 7.05 14.07 9.17
C LEU A 34 6.46 13.43 7.92
N CYS A 35 5.19 13.04 7.94
CA CYS A 35 4.50 12.54 6.75
C CYS A 35 4.54 13.55 5.60
N ASP A 36 4.26 14.83 5.87
CA ASP A 36 4.31 15.90 4.87
C ASP A 36 5.73 16.05 4.29
N LYS A 37 6.76 16.06 5.14
CA LYS A 37 8.16 16.08 4.69
C LYS A 37 8.52 14.87 3.82
N LEU A 38 8.04 13.68 4.17
CA LEU A 38 8.29 12.46 3.41
C LEU A 38 7.57 12.47 2.06
N ALA A 39 6.34 12.98 2.01
CA ALA A 39 5.59 13.17 0.77
C ALA A 39 6.33 14.14 -0.17
N GLN A 40 6.77 15.30 0.34
CA GLN A 40 7.55 16.28 -0.42
C GLN A 40 8.86 15.70 -0.96
N LYS A 41 9.60 14.92 -0.15
CA LYS A 41 10.84 14.24 -0.59
C LYS A 41 10.60 13.25 -1.73
N ARG A 42 9.42 12.63 -1.76
CA ARG A 42 9.00 11.68 -2.80
C ARG A 42 8.29 12.37 -3.98
N ALA A 43 8.16 13.70 -3.94
CA ALA A 43 7.40 14.49 -4.89
C ALA A 43 5.92 14.04 -5.00
N ASP A 44 5.35 13.54 -3.91
CA ASP A 44 3.92 13.24 -3.82
C ASP A 44 3.12 14.52 -3.60
N LYS A 45 1.96 14.64 -4.24
CA LYS A 45 1.03 15.75 -4.06
C LYS A 45 0.11 15.57 -2.85
N PHE A 46 -0.11 14.33 -2.44
CA PHE A 46 -0.94 13.98 -1.28
C PHE A 46 -0.19 13.04 -0.31
N ILE A 47 -0.50 13.13 0.98
CA ILE A 47 0.05 12.24 1.99
C ILE A 47 -0.72 10.91 1.93
N SER A 48 -0.02 9.85 1.49
CA SER A 48 -0.56 8.49 1.52
C SER A 48 -0.41 7.83 2.90
N SER A 49 -1.30 6.91 3.22
CA SER A 49 -1.36 6.15 4.47
C SER A 49 -0.07 5.37 4.76
N GLU A 50 0.63 4.87 3.72
CA GLU A 50 1.90 4.19 3.90
C GLU A 50 3.03 5.06 4.48
N LEU A 51 2.98 6.39 4.25
CA LEU A 51 3.98 7.31 4.77
C LEU A 51 3.84 7.52 6.28
N PHE A 52 2.65 7.28 6.84
CA PHE A 52 2.44 7.35 8.28
C PHE A 52 3.27 6.29 9.01
N VAL A 53 3.30 5.07 8.50
CA VAL A 53 4.08 3.97 9.10
C VAL A 53 5.57 4.29 9.04
N LEU A 54 6.04 4.86 7.93
CA LEU A 54 7.43 5.29 7.79
C LEU A 54 7.77 6.45 8.73
N ALA A 55 6.90 7.46 8.83
CA ALA A 55 7.06 8.61 9.72
C ALA A 55 7.14 8.20 11.19
N VAL A 56 6.30 7.26 11.64
CA VAL A 56 6.35 6.73 13.01
C VAL A 56 7.67 6.02 13.31
N LEU A 57 8.29 5.38 12.31
CA LEU A 57 9.61 4.75 12.48
C LEU A 57 10.76 5.77 12.56
N GLU A 58 10.59 6.96 11.99
CA GLU A 58 11.54 8.09 12.10
C GLU A 58 11.35 8.90 13.39
N ASP A 59 10.15 8.91 13.96
CA ASP A 59 9.87 9.54 15.26
C ASP A 59 10.35 8.67 16.44
N ARG A 60 10.15 9.17 17.66
CA ARG A 60 10.41 8.46 18.91
C ARG A 60 9.14 8.39 19.73
N GLY A 61 8.56 7.20 19.83
CA GLY A 61 7.36 6.96 20.63
C GLY A 61 7.14 5.48 20.94
N SER A 62 6.11 5.21 21.74
CA SER A 62 5.73 3.84 22.13
C SER A 62 5.37 2.97 20.92
N LEU A 63 4.74 3.57 19.90
CA LEU A 63 4.41 2.89 18.66
C LEU A 63 5.66 2.55 17.83
N THR A 64 6.67 3.41 17.85
CA THR A 64 7.97 3.15 17.21
C THR A 64 8.62 1.90 17.82
N ASP A 65 8.62 1.78 19.15
CA ASP A 65 9.21 0.65 19.86
C ASP A 65 8.46 -0.66 19.56
N LEU A 66 7.12 -0.62 19.52
CA LEU A 66 6.30 -1.76 19.12
C LEU A 66 6.58 -2.21 17.68
N LEU A 67 6.68 -1.28 16.74
CA LEU A 67 6.99 -1.60 15.34
C LEU A 67 8.40 -2.22 15.21
N LYS A 68 9.39 -1.67 15.91
CA LYS A 68 10.75 -2.21 15.92
C LYS A 68 10.82 -3.59 16.58
N ALA A 69 10.09 -3.81 17.66
CA ALA A 69 9.97 -5.12 18.31
C ALA A 69 9.33 -6.17 17.38
N ALA A 70 8.41 -5.75 16.52
CA ALA A 70 7.85 -6.58 15.45
C ALA A 70 8.80 -6.78 14.24
N GLY A 71 10.02 -6.24 14.29
CA GLY A 71 11.05 -6.40 13.26
C GLY A 71 10.96 -5.41 12.09
N ALA A 72 10.13 -4.36 12.21
CA ALA A 72 10.05 -3.29 11.24
C ALA A 72 11.27 -2.36 11.33
N THR A 73 11.83 -2.02 10.18
CA THR A 73 12.91 -1.04 10.05
C THR A 73 12.56 -0.05 8.95
N ALA A 74 13.07 1.18 9.03
CA ALA A 74 12.81 2.21 8.02
C ALA A 74 13.15 1.71 6.61
N ASP A 75 14.28 1.01 6.45
CA ASP A 75 14.70 0.43 5.16
C ASP A 75 13.72 -0.62 4.62
N LYS A 76 13.23 -1.53 5.46
CA LYS A 76 12.27 -2.56 5.04
C LYS A 76 10.96 -1.92 4.60
N ILE A 77 10.48 -0.94 5.36
CA ILE A 77 9.24 -0.23 5.04
C ILE A 77 9.41 0.62 3.78
N SER A 78 10.51 1.36 3.61
CA SER A 78 10.75 2.12 2.37
C SER A 78 10.77 1.23 1.14
N LYS A 79 11.47 0.09 1.20
CA LYS A 79 11.49 -0.87 0.09
C LYS A 79 10.11 -1.46 -0.20
N ALA A 80 9.35 -1.80 0.82
CA ALA A 80 7.98 -2.29 0.65
C ALA A 80 7.07 -1.23 -0.01
N ILE A 81 7.22 0.04 0.38
CA ILE A 81 6.50 1.17 -0.22
C ILE A 81 6.88 1.33 -1.70
N GLU A 82 8.17 1.29 -2.02
CA GLU A 82 8.66 1.39 -3.40
C GLU A 82 8.13 0.25 -4.28
N GLN A 83 8.16 -0.99 -3.77
CA GLN A 83 7.60 -2.15 -4.47
C GLN A 83 6.09 -2.04 -4.67
N MET A 84 5.36 -1.57 -3.66
CA MET A 84 3.91 -1.38 -3.73
C MET A 84 3.53 -0.27 -4.71
N ARG A 85 4.33 0.80 -4.79
CA ARG A 85 4.10 1.93 -5.71
C ARG A 85 4.56 1.63 -7.13
N GLY A 86 5.52 0.73 -7.34
CA GLY A 86 6.02 0.42 -8.67
C GLY A 86 6.66 1.61 -9.41
N GLY A 87 6.99 2.69 -8.70
CA GLY A 87 7.47 3.95 -9.27
C GLY A 87 6.42 5.04 -9.43
N ASP A 88 5.14 4.77 -9.13
CA ASP A 88 4.07 5.75 -9.22
C ASP A 88 4.09 6.74 -8.03
N SER A 89 3.84 8.02 -8.33
CA SER A 89 3.64 9.09 -7.35
C SER A 89 2.16 9.22 -6.95
N VAL A 90 1.92 9.75 -5.75
CA VAL A 90 0.57 9.96 -5.22
C VAL A 90 0.05 11.34 -5.65
N GLU A 91 -0.53 11.39 -6.85
CA GLU A 91 -1.00 12.63 -7.50
C GLU A 91 -2.48 12.95 -7.27
N ASP A 92 -3.24 12.00 -6.71
CA ASP A 92 -4.67 12.15 -6.40
C ASP A 92 -5.04 11.48 -5.07
N GLN A 93 -6.14 11.93 -4.46
CA GLN A 93 -6.61 11.43 -3.17
C GLN A 93 -7.05 9.96 -3.21
N GLY A 94 -7.40 9.42 -4.39
CA GLY A 94 -7.86 8.05 -4.59
C GLY A 94 -6.77 7.11 -5.11
N ALA A 95 -5.51 7.55 -5.21
CA ALA A 95 -4.43 6.76 -5.81
C ALA A 95 -4.21 5.42 -5.08
N GLU A 96 -4.48 5.35 -3.79
CA GLU A 96 -4.43 4.11 -3.01
C GLU A 96 -5.53 3.13 -3.42
N ASP A 97 -6.77 3.60 -3.52
CA ASP A 97 -7.92 2.78 -3.92
C ASP A 97 -7.77 2.29 -5.36
N GLN A 98 -7.24 3.14 -6.25
CA GLN A 98 -6.95 2.76 -7.64
C GLN A 98 -5.85 1.70 -7.73
N ARG A 99 -4.76 1.84 -6.95
CA ARG A 99 -3.69 0.83 -6.87
C ARG A 99 -4.22 -0.52 -6.36
N GLN A 100 -5.16 -0.50 -5.42
CA GLN A 100 -5.79 -1.72 -4.90
C GLN A 100 -6.95 -2.23 -5.75
N ALA A 101 -7.43 -1.47 -6.73
CA ALA A 101 -8.60 -1.82 -7.55
C ALA A 101 -8.40 -3.14 -8.32
N LEU A 102 -7.19 -3.42 -8.82
CA LEU A 102 -6.89 -4.71 -9.46
C LEU A 102 -7.07 -5.85 -8.46
N LYS A 103 -6.44 -5.78 -7.27
CA LYS A 103 -6.63 -6.81 -6.24
C LYS A 103 -8.10 -6.98 -5.80
N LYS A 104 -8.88 -5.89 -5.81
CA LYS A 104 -10.26 -5.87 -5.35
C LYS A 104 -11.26 -6.38 -6.39
N TYR A 105 -11.05 -6.07 -7.67
CA TYR A 105 -12.02 -6.31 -8.74
C TYR A 105 -11.53 -7.28 -9.81
N THR A 106 -10.27 -7.68 -9.79
CA THR A 106 -9.72 -8.66 -10.72
C THR A 106 -9.15 -9.86 -9.97
N ILE A 107 -8.90 -10.93 -10.72
CA ILE A 107 -8.26 -12.15 -10.22
C ILE A 107 -6.92 -12.25 -10.93
N ASP A 108 -5.84 -12.32 -10.17
CA ASP A 108 -4.52 -12.57 -10.73
C ASP A 108 -4.41 -14.04 -11.16
N LEU A 109 -4.55 -14.29 -12.46
CA LEU A 109 -4.43 -15.62 -13.04
C LEU A 109 -2.97 -16.10 -13.11
N THR A 110 -1.99 -15.18 -13.11
CA THR A 110 -0.56 -15.53 -13.14
C THR A 110 -0.15 -16.14 -11.80
N GLU A 111 -0.51 -15.48 -10.71
CA GLU A 111 -0.26 -15.98 -9.36
C GLU A 111 -0.95 -17.35 -9.13
N ARG A 112 -2.19 -17.51 -9.63
CA ARG A 112 -2.90 -18.81 -9.55
C ARG A 112 -2.23 -19.89 -10.39
N ALA A 113 -1.63 -19.55 -11.54
CA ALA A 113 -0.86 -20.48 -12.34
C ALA A 113 0.40 -20.95 -11.58
N GLU A 114 1.15 -20.01 -10.99
CA GLU A 114 2.36 -20.31 -10.21
C GLU A 114 2.06 -21.21 -9.00
N GLN A 115 0.92 -21.00 -8.35
CA GLN A 115 0.45 -21.82 -7.23
C GLN A 115 -0.15 -23.17 -7.66
N GLY A 116 -0.16 -23.49 -8.97
CA GLY A 116 -0.75 -24.74 -9.49
C GLY A 116 -2.26 -24.83 -9.32
N LYS A 117 -2.95 -23.70 -9.09
CA LYS A 117 -4.40 -23.61 -8.89
C LYS A 117 -5.19 -23.44 -10.19
N LEU A 118 -4.51 -23.55 -11.34
CA LEU A 118 -5.12 -23.56 -12.67
C LEU A 118 -4.89 -24.93 -13.29
N ASP A 119 -5.96 -25.50 -13.82
CA ASP A 119 -5.89 -26.77 -14.55
C ASP A 119 -5.09 -26.61 -15.84
N PRO A 120 -4.31 -27.63 -16.24
CA PRO A 120 -3.56 -27.60 -17.48
C PRO A 120 -4.49 -27.49 -18.69
N VAL A 121 -4.18 -26.56 -19.59
CA VAL A 121 -4.96 -26.36 -20.81
C VAL A 121 -4.49 -27.35 -21.87
N ILE A 122 -5.37 -28.24 -22.31
CA ILE A 122 -5.05 -29.28 -23.30
C ILE A 122 -5.59 -28.88 -24.68
N GLY A 123 -4.74 -28.98 -25.71
CA GLY A 123 -5.14 -28.84 -27.12
C GLY A 123 -5.43 -27.41 -27.59
N ARG A 124 -4.98 -26.38 -26.86
CA ARG A 124 -5.14 -24.95 -27.21
C ARG A 124 -3.82 -24.23 -27.50
N ASP A 125 -2.79 -24.98 -27.90
CA ASP A 125 -1.44 -24.45 -28.11
C ASP A 125 -1.40 -23.38 -29.21
N GLU A 126 -2.21 -23.53 -30.26
CA GLU A 126 -2.24 -22.58 -31.37
C GLU A 126 -2.86 -21.24 -30.95
N GLU A 127 -3.98 -21.25 -30.24
CA GLU A 127 -4.66 -20.04 -29.76
C GLU A 127 -3.83 -19.31 -28.71
N ILE A 128 -3.20 -20.03 -27.79
CA ILE A 128 -2.30 -19.46 -26.79
C ILE A 128 -1.11 -18.79 -27.51
N ARG A 129 -0.47 -19.49 -28.45
CA ARG A 129 0.65 -18.96 -29.22
C ARG A 129 0.27 -17.73 -30.03
N ARG A 130 -0.90 -17.75 -30.70
CA ARG A 130 -1.41 -16.62 -31.47
C ARG A 130 -1.70 -15.41 -30.58
N THR A 131 -2.28 -15.62 -29.41
CA THR A 131 -2.55 -14.55 -28.44
C THR A 131 -1.25 -13.89 -27.96
N ILE A 132 -0.24 -14.69 -27.60
CA ILE A 132 1.08 -14.19 -27.20
C ILE A 132 1.72 -13.37 -28.33
N GLN A 133 1.68 -13.87 -29.57
CA GLN A 133 2.22 -13.15 -30.74
C GLN A 133 1.54 -11.80 -30.96
N VAL A 134 0.21 -11.72 -30.76
CA VAL A 134 -0.53 -10.46 -30.87
C VAL A 134 -0.09 -9.48 -29.78
N LEU A 135 0.04 -9.93 -28.52
CA LEU A 135 0.47 -9.09 -27.39
C LEU A 135 1.90 -8.55 -27.55
N GLN A 136 2.77 -9.25 -28.27
CA GLN A 136 4.15 -8.85 -28.54
C GLN A 136 4.31 -7.82 -29.67
N ARG A 137 3.26 -7.53 -30.46
CA ARG A 137 3.35 -6.55 -31.56
C ARG A 137 3.37 -5.11 -31.01
N ARG A 138 4.32 -4.30 -31.50
CA ARG A 138 4.51 -2.89 -31.10
C ARG A 138 3.38 -1.93 -31.53
N THR A 139 2.54 -2.28 -32.51
CA THR A 139 1.62 -1.31 -33.16
C THR A 139 0.20 -1.81 -33.46
N LYS A 140 -0.36 -2.72 -32.64
CA LYS A 140 -1.82 -2.97 -32.57
C LYS A 140 -2.22 -3.50 -31.20
N LYS A 141 -2.24 -2.64 -30.17
CA LYS A 141 -2.80 -2.99 -28.85
C LYS A 141 -4.16 -2.32 -28.66
N GLN A 142 -5.18 -2.90 -29.31
CA GLN A 142 -6.61 -2.99 -28.90
C GLN A 142 -7.50 -3.09 -30.16
N PRO A 143 -8.18 -4.22 -30.41
CA PRO A 143 -9.28 -4.25 -31.36
C PRO A 143 -10.54 -3.72 -30.66
N GLY A 144 -10.93 -2.47 -30.94
CA GLY A 144 -12.19 -1.89 -30.44
C GLY A 144 -12.31 -0.37 -30.38
N ALA A 145 -11.26 0.42 -30.61
CA ALA A 145 -11.29 1.88 -30.43
C ALA A 145 -11.65 2.69 -31.69
N ASP A 146 -12.31 2.08 -32.68
CA ASP A 146 -12.77 2.82 -33.87
C ASP A 146 -14.10 2.25 -34.39
N ARG A 147 -15.18 2.66 -33.71
CA ARG A 147 -16.51 2.92 -34.28
C ARG A 147 -17.23 3.96 -33.43
#